data_AF-A0A917HP48-F1
#
_entry.id   AF-A0A917HP48-F1
#
_cell.length_a   1.000
_cell.length_b   1.000
_cell.length_c   1.000
_cell.angle_alpha   90.00
_cell.angle_beta   90.00
_cell.angle_gamma   90.00
#
_symmetry.space_group_name_H-M   'P 1'
#
loop_
_entity.id
_entity.type
_entity.pdbx_description
1 polymer ?
#
loop_
_entity_poly.entity_id
_entity_poly.type
_entity_poly.pdbx_seq_one_letter_code
_entity_poly.pdbx_strand_id
1 'polypeptide(L)'
;MSEVKFRISEFLKLLEIIKKISNKNQTIVSSTTSLRTYYAQLVFEKSLLNAISISKLIPSNNDEERYKYLDVSSIASLTRNLIEIHHVFNYFCERNITEEEFNFRMYLASYHSSMTQDRIIDRLGIPPKNGLFSTDFVQSTIKLYLESSTVFSTLSEVQKREILKGKHAFLFERISKSITPITKKQESGVYNLLSNSVHSYPFGLNNYSNVYVRDHLDNVGLAFISIEIGILFLSSIVKEYLFLRKKLASALSNEEKSEILEISKINLLDSWMHEKF
;
A
#
# COMPACT_ATOMS: atom_id res chain seq x y z
N MET A 1 7.84 8.47 -31.89
CA MET A 1 7.34 8.36 -30.49
C MET A 1 8.36 9.06 -29.62
N SER A 2 7.95 10.05 -28.81
CA SER A 2 8.80 10.54 -27.72
C SER A 2 9.22 9.34 -26.86
N GLU A 3 10.50 9.25 -26.56
CA GLU A 3 11.07 8.22 -25.70
C GLU A 3 10.43 8.36 -24.31
N VAL A 4 9.71 7.32 -23.85
CA VAL A 4 9.10 7.32 -22.53
C VAL A 4 10.22 7.37 -21.50
N LYS A 5 10.38 8.52 -20.83
CA LYS A 5 11.42 8.70 -19.81
C LYS A 5 10.96 8.08 -18.50
N PHE A 6 11.40 6.85 -18.26
CA PHE A 6 11.18 6.20 -16.98
C PHE A 6 12.04 6.81 -15.88
N ARG A 7 11.46 7.03 -14.70
CA ARG A 7 12.15 7.51 -13.49
C ARG A 7 12.77 6.37 -12.67
N ILE A 8 13.39 5.40 -13.35
CA ILE A 8 13.97 4.20 -12.71
C ILE A 8 15.09 4.61 -11.77
N SER A 9 15.91 5.58 -12.16
CA SER A 9 17.04 6.04 -11.34
C SER A 9 16.55 6.64 -10.01
N GLU A 10 15.46 7.40 -10.05
CA GLU A 10 14.82 8.03 -8.91
C GLU A 10 14.15 7.00 -8.01
N PHE A 11 13.47 6.01 -8.60
CA PHE A 11 12.90 4.88 -7.85
C PHE A 11 13.99 4.11 -7.10
N LEU A 12 15.11 3.81 -7.76
CA LEU A 12 16.24 3.10 -7.14
C LEU A 12 16.91 3.94 -6.04
N LYS A 13 17.11 5.24 -6.26
CA LYS A 13 17.62 6.15 -5.22
C LYS A 13 16.71 6.19 -4.00
N LEU A 14 15.39 6.35 -4.21
CA LEU A 14 14.41 6.30 -3.14
C LEU A 14 14.49 4.97 -2.38
N LEU A 15 14.58 3.85 -3.09
CA LEU A 15 14.71 2.53 -2.49
C LEU A 15 15.95 2.38 -1.60
N GLU A 16 17.10 2.91 -2.02
CA GLU A 16 18.33 2.88 -1.20
C GLU A 16 18.18 3.67 0.10
N ILE A 17 17.54 4.84 0.05
CA ILE A 17 17.23 5.63 1.25
C ILE A 17 16.31 4.82 2.19
N ILE A 18 15.29 4.15 1.66
CA ILE A 18 14.34 3.36 2.45
C ILE A 18 15.03 2.16 3.11
N LYS A 19 15.90 1.45 2.39
CA LYS A 19 16.73 0.37 2.97
C LYS A 19 17.57 0.88 4.13
N LYS A 20 18.21 2.03 3.96
CA LYS A 20 18.99 2.68 5.03
C LYS A 20 18.11 3.00 6.25
N ILE A 21 16.90 3.53 6.03
CA ILE A 21 15.93 3.79 7.10
C ILE A 21 15.55 2.51 7.84
N SER A 22 15.24 1.42 7.12
CA SER A 22 14.90 0.10 7.71
C SER A 22 16.06 -0.45 8.55
N ASN A 23 17.28 -0.45 8.02
CA ASN A 23 18.48 -0.88 8.75
C ASN A 23 18.71 -0.04 10.02
N LYS A 24 18.54 1.28 9.92
CA LYS A 24 18.62 2.18 11.09
C LYS A 24 17.50 1.93 12.09
N ASN A 25 16.31 1.59 11.63
CA ASN A 25 15.18 1.30 12.50
C ASN A 25 15.46 0.08 13.40
N GLN A 26 16.04 -0.98 12.84
CA GLN A 26 16.42 -2.19 13.57
C GLN A 26 17.53 -1.94 14.61
N THR A 27 18.41 -0.96 14.38
CA THR A 27 19.58 -0.68 15.22
C THR A 27 19.36 0.43 16.25
N ILE A 28 18.61 1.47 15.91
CA ILE A 28 18.43 2.69 16.73
C ILE A 28 17.20 2.58 17.66
N VAL A 29 16.17 1.82 17.26
CA VAL A 29 14.90 1.81 17.98
C VAL A 29 14.58 0.39 18.43
N SER A 30 15.12 0.03 19.60
CA SER A 30 14.92 -1.28 20.24
C SER A 30 13.47 -1.57 20.66
N SER A 31 12.56 -0.60 20.58
CA SER A 31 11.12 -0.83 20.81
C SER A 31 10.24 0.20 20.11
N THR A 32 9.17 -0.28 19.47
CA THR A 32 8.05 0.55 19.05
C THR A 32 7.29 0.97 20.31
N THR A 33 7.34 2.26 20.65
CA THR A 33 6.83 2.78 21.94
C THR A 33 5.30 2.85 22.02
N SER A 34 4.59 2.55 20.94
CA SER A 34 3.12 2.57 20.87
C SER A 34 2.63 1.61 19.78
N LEU A 35 1.38 1.15 19.89
CA LEU A 35 0.74 0.37 18.83
C LEU A 35 0.76 1.10 17.49
N ARG A 36 0.60 2.42 17.49
CA ARG A 36 0.67 3.24 16.27
C ARG A 36 2.03 3.14 15.58
N THR A 37 3.12 3.30 16.34
CA THR A 37 4.48 3.20 15.79
C THR A 37 4.84 1.77 15.40
N TYR A 38 4.25 0.77 16.05
CA TYR A 38 4.34 -0.64 15.67
C TYR A 38 3.71 -0.91 14.30
N TYR A 39 2.46 -0.52 14.09
CA TYR A 39 1.79 -0.71 12.79
C TYR A 39 2.43 0.12 11.68
N ALA A 40 2.85 1.36 11.98
CA ALA A 40 3.58 2.18 11.03
C ALA A 40 4.83 1.46 10.51
N GLN A 41 5.57 0.79 11.40
CA GLN A 41 6.74 0.00 11.03
C GLN A 41 6.35 -1.21 10.16
N LEU A 42 5.34 -2.00 10.54
CA LEU A 42 4.91 -3.16 9.75
C LEU A 42 4.54 -2.77 8.31
N VAL A 43 3.77 -1.69 8.17
CA VAL A 43 3.32 -1.17 6.87
C VAL A 43 4.51 -0.61 6.08
N PHE A 44 5.42 0.10 6.73
CA PHE A 44 6.66 0.60 6.11
C PHE A 44 7.54 -0.55 5.59
N GLU A 45 7.80 -1.59 6.39
CA GLU A 45 8.60 -2.73 5.94
C GLU A 45 7.93 -3.48 4.78
N LYS A 46 6.59 -3.64 4.81
CA LYS A 46 5.85 -4.22 3.69
C LYS A 46 5.99 -3.38 2.42
N SER A 47 5.99 -2.05 2.53
CA SER A 47 6.22 -1.14 1.40
C SER A 47 7.61 -1.32 0.79
N LEU A 48 8.63 -1.50 1.63
CA LEU A 48 10.00 -1.78 1.20
C LEU A 48 10.09 -3.12 0.45
N LEU A 49 9.47 -4.18 0.96
CA LEU A 49 9.45 -5.48 0.30
C LEU A 49 8.84 -5.41 -1.10
N ASN A 50 7.71 -4.71 -1.26
CA ASN A 50 7.10 -4.49 -2.56
C ASN A 50 8.01 -3.69 -3.49
N ALA A 51 8.64 -2.62 -2.98
CA ALA A 51 9.55 -1.80 -3.76
C ALA A 51 10.81 -2.57 -4.23
N ILE A 52 11.36 -3.45 -3.38
CA ILE A 52 12.45 -4.36 -3.75
C ILE A 52 12.00 -5.28 -4.88
N SER A 53 10.82 -5.89 -4.77
CA SER A 53 10.30 -6.78 -5.81
C SER A 53 10.10 -6.03 -7.13
N ILE A 54 9.55 -4.81 -7.09
CA ILE A 54 9.43 -3.94 -8.27
C ILE A 54 10.81 -3.68 -8.89
N SER A 55 11.82 -3.30 -8.10
CA SER A 55 13.18 -3.02 -8.62
C SER A 55 13.84 -4.20 -9.33
N LYS A 56 13.46 -5.44 -8.97
CA LYS A 56 13.98 -6.66 -9.59
C LYS A 56 13.29 -6.99 -10.91
N LEU A 57 12.05 -6.53 -11.08
CA LEU A 57 11.24 -6.74 -12.27
C LEU A 57 11.42 -5.64 -13.31
N ILE A 58 11.75 -4.42 -12.89
CA ILE A 58 12.00 -3.32 -13.81
C ILE A 58 13.25 -3.61 -14.66
N PRO A 59 13.15 -3.56 -16.00
CA PRO A 59 14.30 -3.67 -16.89
C PRO A 59 15.19 -2.43 -16.77
N SER A 60 16.50 -2.63 -16.81
CA SER A 60 17.45 -1.51 -16.91
C SER A 60 17.29 -0.77 -18.23
N ASN A 61 17.61 0.53 -18.24
CA ASN A 61 17.69 1.30 -19.49
C ASN A 61 18.62 0.55 -20.46
N ASN A 62 18.14 0.30 -21.69
CA ASN A 62 18.84 -0.38 -22.80
C ASN A 62 18.77 -1.92 -22.87
N ASP A 63 17.89 -2.59 -22.11
CA ASP A 63 17.69 -4.05 -22.21
C ASP A 63 16.41 -4.40 -23.01
N GLU A 64 16.46 -4.26 -24.35
CA GLU A 64 15.33 -4.51 -25.24
C GLU A 64 14.76 -5.93 -25.11
N GLU A 65 15.61 -6.92 -24.83
CA GLU A 65 15.18 -8.30 -24.66
C GLU A 65 14.35 -8.48 -23.37
N ARG A 66 14.75 -7.83 -22.26
CA ARG A 66 13.91 -7.83 -21.04
C ARG A 66 12.59 -7.11 -21.23
N TYR A 67 12.53 -6.02 -22.00
CA TYR A 67 11.26 -5.34 -22.29
C TYR A 67 10.28 -6.24 -23.05
N LYS A 68 10.78 -7.12 -23.92
CA LYS A 68 9.95 -8.09 -24.66
C LYS A 68 9.27 -9.11 -23.75
N TYR A 69 9.94 -9.55 -22.69
CA TYR A 69 9.42 -10.56 -21.75
C TYR A 69 9.02 -9.94 -20.40
N LEU A 70 8.72 -8.64 -20.39
CA LEU A 70 8.35 -7.92 -19.18
C LEU A 70 6.99 -8.40 -18.66
N ASP A 71 6.99 -9.05 -17.50
CA ASP A 71 5.78 -9.30 -16.73
C ASP A 71 5.32 -8.02 -16.05
N VAL A 72 4.70 -7.16 -16.85
CA VAL A 72 4.17 -5.87 -16.40
C VAL A 72 3.01 -6.06 -15.41
N SER A 73 2.27 -7.18 -15.49
CA SER A 73 1.17 -7.46 -14.56
C SER A 73 1.66 -7.65 -13.12
N SER A 74 2.82 -8.28 -12.93
CA SER A 74 3.45 -8.39 -11.60
C SER A 74 3.86 -7.02 -11.06
N ILE A 75 4.40 -6.14 -11.91
CA ILE A 75 4.76 -4.76 -11.51
C ILE A 75 3.49 -3.98 -11.14
N ALA A 76 2.42 -4.10 -11.92
CA ALA A 76 1.14 -3.46 -11.66
C ALA A 76 0.52 -3.93 -10.34
N SER A 77 0.56 -5.24 -10.07
CA SER A 77 0.10 -5.85 -8.81
C SER A 77 0.85 -5.29 -7.59
N LEU A 78 2.18 -5.27 -7.65
CA LEU A 78 3.02 -4.75 -6.56
C LEU A 78 2.81 -3.25 -6.35
N THR A 79 2.59 -2.50 -7.43
CA THR A 79 2.29 -1.07 -7.37
C THR A 79 0.91 -0.82 -6.74
N ARG A 80 -0.11 -1.59 -7.12
CA ARG A 80 -1.44 -1.54 -6.49
C ARG A 80 -1.33 -1.77 -4.98
N ASN A 81 -0.49 -2.73 -4.57
CA ASN A 81 -0.24 -2.98 -3.16
C ASN A 81 0.40 -1.78 -2.45
N LEU A 82 1.22 -0.95 -3.11
CA LEU A 82 1.74 0.28 -2.50
C LEU A 82 0.63 1.31 -2.22
N ILE A 83 -0.38 1.42 -3.11
CA ILE A 83 -1.57 2.25 -2.87
C ILE A 83 -2.34 1.76 -1.64
N GLU A 84 -2.60 0.46 -1.55
CA GLU A 84 -3.30 -0.14 -0.41
C GLU A 84 -2.53 0.05 0.91
N ILE A 85 -1.22 -0.21 0.89
CA ILE A 85 -0.33 0.00 2.02
C ILE A 85 -0.40 1.45 2.49
N HIS A 86 -0.41 2.41 1.58
CA HIS A 86 -0.54 3.81 1.91
C HIS A 86 -1.89 4.14 2.57
N HIS A 87 -3.01 3.58 2.10
CA HIS A 87 -4.31 3.73 2.78
C HIS A 87 -4.31 3.15 4.18
N VAL A 88 -3.74 1.95 4.36
CA VAL A 88 -3.60 1.32 5.66
C VAL A 88 -2.69 2.14 6.58
N PHE A 89 -1.60 2.70 6.04
CA PHE A 89 -0.71 3.59 6.77
C PHE A 89 -1.47 4.79 7.31
N ASN A 90 -2.18 5.51 6.43
CA ASN A 90 -2.94 6.71 6.80
C ASN A 90 -4.08 6.39 7.78
N TYR A 91 -4.71 5.22 7.67
CA TYR A 91 -5.74 4.78 8.60
C TYR A 91 -5.21 4.55 10.02
N PHE A 92 -4.10 3.83 10.19
CA PHE A 92 -3.56 3.56 11.53
C PHE A 92 -2.71 4.70 12.08
N CYS A 93 -2.08 5.50 11.23
CA CYS A 93 -1.16 6.56 11.64
C CYS A 93 -1.83 7.94 11.70
N GLU A 94 -3.14 8.02 11.50
CA GLU A 94 -3.89 9.27 11.56
C GLU A 94 -3.74 9.99 12.90
N ARG A 95 -3.32 11.25 12.85
CA ARG A 95 -3.09 12.07 14.04
C ARG A 95 -4.39 12.75 14.50
N ASN A 96 -4.44 13.13 15.78
CA ASN A 96 -5.56 13.86 16.36
C ASN A 96 -6.91 13.13 16.33
N ILE A 97 -6.90 11.80 16.29
CA ILE A 97 -8.07 10.96 16.54
C ILE A 97 -8.17 10.63 18.03
N THR A 98 -9.39 10.35 18.51
CA THR A 98 -9.59 9.90 19.89
C THR A 98 -8.94 8.54 20.12
N GLU A 99 -8.63 8.25 21.39
CA GLU A 99 -8.13 6.93 21.77
C GLU A 99 -9.17 5.83 21.47
N GLU A 100 -10.46 6.13 21.68
CA GLU A 100 -11.55 5.23 21.33
C GLU A 100 -11.57 4.91 19.82
N GLU A 101 -11.48 5.91 18.96
CA GLU A 101 -11.41 5.69 17.51
C GLU A 101 -10.19 4.84 17.15
N PHE A 102 -9.01 5.16 17.69
CA PHE A 102 -7.81 4.37 17.43
C PHE A 102 -8.00 2.91 17.87
N ASN A 103 -8.47 2.67 19.09
CA ASN A 103 -8.71 1.32 19.61
C ASN A 103 -9.75 0.58 18.76
N PHE A 104 -10.86 1.22 18.39
CA PHE A 104 -11.85 0.63 17.50
C PHE A 104 -11.23 0.14 16.18
N ARG A 105 -10.38 0.97 15.53
CA ARG A 105 -9.68 0.58 14.30
C ARG A 105 -8.79 -0.65 14.49
N MET A 106 -8.10 -0.73 15.63
CA MET A 106 -7.23 -1.84 15.99
C MET A 106 -8.01 -3.13 16.21
N TYR A 107 -9.09 -3.06 16.99
CA TYR A 107 -9.96 -4.20 17.26
C TYR A 107 -10.68 -4.67 15.99
N LEU A 108 -11.09 -3.76 15.12
CA LEU A 108 -11.72 -4.11 13.84
C LEU A 108 -10.77 -4.92 12.96
N ALA A 109 -9.54 -4.45 12.79
CA ALA A 109 -8.52 -5.14 11.99
C ALA A 109 -8.17 -6.51 12.59
N SER A 110 -8.01 -6.59 13.92
CA SER A 110 -7.76 -7.85 14.63
C SER A 110 -8.93 -8.83 14.49
N TYR A 111 -10.17 -8.36 14.59
CA TYR A 111 -11.37 -9.17 14.43
C TYR A 111 -11.46 -9.74 13.01
N HIS A 112 -11.30 -8.89 11.99
CA HIS A 112 -11.27 -9.32 10.60
C HIS A 112 -10.16 -10.34 10.34
N SER A 113 -8.95 -10.10 10.84
CA SER A 113 -7.81 -11.00 10.68
C SER A 113 -8.12 -12.38 11.28
N SER A 114 -8.62 -12.41 12.52
CA SER A 114 -8.98 -13.64 13.21
C SER A 114 -10.08 -14.42 12.48
N MET A 115 -11.17 -13.75 12.10
CA MET A 115 -12.28 -14.35 11.32
C MET A 115 -11.81 -14.86 9.95
N THR A 116 -10.84 -14.19 9.33
CA THR A 116 -10.28 -14.62 8.03
C THR A 116 -9.37 -15.82 8.20
N GLN A 117 -8.53 -15.81 9.23
CA GLN A 117 -7.64 -16.93 9.55
C GLN A 117 -8.44 -18.21 9.83
N ASP A 118 -9.51 -18.14 10.63
CA ASP A 118 -10.33 -19.32 10.93
C ASP A 118 -11.02 -19.87 9.67
N ARG A 119 -11.57 -18.99 8.82
CA ARG A 119 -12.14 -19.40 7.53
C ARG A 119 -11.12 -20.07 6.61
N ILE A 120 -9.86 -19.62 6.63
CA ILE A 120 -8.79 -20.23 5.83
C ILE A 120 -8.39 -21.58 6.43
N ILE A 121 -8.16 -21.65 7.74
CA ILE A 121 -7.80 -22.89 8.46
C ILE A 121 -8.84 -23.98 8.24
N ASP A 122 -10.12 -23.63 8.41
CA ASP A 122 -11.26 -24.52 8.18
C ASP A 122 -11.30 -25.02 6.74
N ARG A 123 -11.21 -24.12 5.75
CA ARG A 123 -11.21 -24.49 4.33
C ARG A 123 -9.99 -25.31 3.90
N LEU A 124 -8.86 -25.17 4.58
CA LEU A 124 -7.67 -25.99 4.36
C LEU A 124 -7.74 -27.33 5.10
N GLY A 125 -8.79 -27.59 5.89
CA GLY A 125 -8.94 -28.81 6.68
C GLY A 125 -7.92 -28.93 7.81
N ILE A 126 -7.36 -27.81 8.27
CA ILE A 126 -6.38 -27.80 9.35
C ILE A 126 -7.13 -27.93 10.68
N PRO A 127 -6.83 -28.96 11.50
CA PRO A 127 -7.56 -29.17 12.75
C PRO A 127 -7.36 -27.99 13.71
N PRO A 128 -8.42 -27.60 14.46
CA PRO A 128 -8.33 -26.49 15.39
C PRO A 128 -7.31 -26.80 16.49
N LYS A 129 -6.56 -25.78 16.90
CA LYS A 129 -5.63 -25.88 18.02
C LYS A 129 -6.45 -25.82 19.32
N ASN A 130 -6.59 -26.95 20.01
CA ASN A 130 -7.29 -27.00 21.30
C ASN A 130 -6.49 -26.26 22.40
N GLY A 131 -7.15 -25.36 23.14
CA GLY A 131 -6.54 -24.60 24.25
C GLY A 131 -7.49 -23.56 24.86
N LEU A 132 -7.14 -23.04 26.05
CA LEU A 132 -7.95 -22.07 26.83
C LEU A 132 -8.19 -20.73 26.12
N PHE A 133 -7.37 -20.42 25.12
CA PHE A 133 -7.50 -19.26 24.23
C PHE A 133 -7.96 -19.73 22.84
N SER A 134 -9.09 -20.44 22.79
CA SER A 134 -9.71 -20.76 21.51
C SER A 134 -10.01 -19.46 20.77
N THR A 135 -9.86 -19.48 19.44
CA THR A 135 -10.09 -18.30 18.61
C THR A 135 -11.47 -17.69 18.87
N ASP A 136 -12.47 -18.54 19.15
CA ASP A 136 -13.84 -18.16 19.49
C ASP A 136 -13.96 -17.24 20.71
N PHE A 137 -13.20 -17.50 21.78
CA PHE A 137 -13.26 -16.68 23.00
C PHE A 137 -12.70 -15.28 22.74
N VAL A 138 -11.57 -15.21 22.05
CA VAL A 138 -10.92 -13.95 21.67
C VAL A 138 -11.83 -13.15 20.73
N GLN A 139 -12.41 -13.81 19.71
CA GLN A 139 -13.35 -13.19 18.78
C GLN A 139 -14.59 -12.65 19.48
N SER A 140 -15.17 -13.41 20.40
CA SER A 140 -16.35 -12.98 21.16
C SER A 140 -16.04 -11.76 22.02
N THR A 141 -14.87 -11.72 22.65
CA THR A 141 -14.42 -10.58 23.46
C THR A 141 -14.21 -9.33 22.61
N ILE A 142 -13.51 -9.47 21.47
CA ILE A 142 -13.29 -8.35 20.55
C ILE A 142 -14.61 -7.85 19.97
N LYS A 143 -15.53 -8.75 19.63
CA LYS A 143 -16.86 -8.40 19.14
C LYS A 143 -17.64 -7.55 20.15
N LEU A 144 -17.66 -7.93 21.44
CA LEU A 144 -18.30 -7.15 22.50
C LEU A 144 -17.67 -5.75 22.65
N TYR A 145 -16.35 -5.63 22.50
CA TYR A 145 -15.68 -4.33 22.49
C TYR A 145 -16.13 -3.47 21.30
N LEU A 146 -16.20 -4.07 20.11
CA LEU A 146 -16.67 -3.36 18.91
C LEU A 146 -18.11 -2.88 19.09
N GLU A 147 -19.01 -3.75 19.54
CA GLU A 147 -20.43 -3.43 19.72
C GLU A 147 -20.69 -2.37 20.79
N SER A 148 -19.82 -2.28 21.81
CA SER A 148 -19.95 -1.29 22.89
C SER A 148 -19.32 0.08 22.59
N SER A 149 -18.55 0.21 21.50
CA SER A 149 -17.94 1.49 21.12
C SER A 149 -18.95 2.49 20.57
N THR A 150 -18.77 3.77 20.93
CA THR A 150 -19.50 4.89 20.33
C THR A 150 -19.25 5.00 18.83
N VAL A 151 -18.07 4.58 18.35
CA VAL A 151 -17.76 4.53 16.92
C VAL A 151 -18.73 3.60 16.19
N PHE A 152 -18.98 2.41 16.73
CA PHE A 152 -19.86 1.41 16.13
C PHE A 152 -21.31 1.88 16.09
N SER A 153 -21.79 2.58 17.13
CA SER A 153 -23.17 3.05 17.18
C SER A 153 -23.50 4.05 16.06
N THR A 154 -22.51 4.84 15.61
CA THR A 154 -22.65 5.80 14.50
C THR A 154 -22.69 5.17 13.11
N LEU A 155 -22.36 3.88 12.97
CA LEU A 155 -22.32 3.22 11.67
C LEU A 155 -23.71 2.87 11.16
N SER A 156 -23.85 2.73 9.85
CA SER A 156 -25.08 2.22 9.25
C SER A 156 -25.34 0.76 9.65
N GLU A 157 -26.60 0.33 9.66
CA GLU A 157 -26.97 -1.06 9.94
C GLU A 157 -26.36 -2.07 8.95
N VAL A 158 -26.03 -1.62 7.74
CA VAL A 158 -25.29 -2.44 6.77
C VAL A 158 -23.85 -2.62 7.24
N GLN A 159 -23.13 -1.53 7.53
CA GLN A 159 -21.74 -1.58 8.01
C GLN A 159 -21.62 -2.40 9.30
N LYS A 160 -22.50 -2.17 10.28
CA LYS A 160 -22.54 -2.95 11.53
C LYS A 160 -22.61 -4.45 11.24
N ARG A 161 -23.58 -4.86 10.43
CA ARG A 161 -23.77 -6.28 10.07
C ARG A 161 -22.57 -6.88 9.34
N GLU A 162 -21.91 -6.11 8.47
CA GLU A 162 -20.73 -6.59 7.75
C GLU A 162 -19.49 -6.68 8.63
N ILE A 163 -19.30 -5.73 9.55
CA ILE A 163 -18.25 -5.77 10.58
C ILE A 163 -18.42 -7.01 11.46
N LEU A 164 -19.63 -7.28 11.96
CA LEU A 164 -19.91 -8.45 12.80
C LEU A 164 -19.79 -9.78 12.04
N LYS A 165 -19.71 -9.75 10.71
CA LYS A 165 -19.38 -10.92 9.86
C LYS A 165 -17.89 -11.00 9.52
N GLY A 166 -17.06 -10.11 10.07
CA GLY A 166 -15.63 -10.02 9.78
C GLY A 166 -15.32 -9.64 8.33
N LYS A 167 -16.22 -8.93 7.63
CA LYS A 167 -16.00 -8.56 6.22
C LYS A 167 -15.08 -7.37 6.01
N HIS A 168 -15.02 -6.47 6.99
CA HIS A 168 -14.25 -5.22 6.90
C HIS A 168 -13.06 -5.24 7.85
N ALA A 169 -11.87 -5.03 7.31
CA ALA A 169 -10.65 -4.81 8.10
C ALA A 169 -10.48 -3.33 8.48
N PHE A 170 -11.01 -2.43 7.65
CA PHE A 170 -10.79 -0.99 7.72
C PHE A 170 -12.07 -0.25 7.31
N LEU A 171 -12.26 0.95 7.84
CA LEU A 171 -13.30 1.91 7.43
C LEU A 171 -12.61 3.18 6.91
N PHE A 172 -12.02 3.12 5.72
CA PHE A 172 -11.22 4.23 5.17
C PHE A 172 -11.99 5.54 5.01
N GLU A 173 -13.32 5.49 4.89
CA GLU A 173 -14.21 6.65 4.87
C GLU A 173 -14.17 7.46 6.17
N ARG A 174 -13.70 6.88 7.27
CA ARG A 174 -13.53 7.56 8.57
C ARG A 174 -12.20 8.31 8.70
N ILE A 175 -11.33 8.26 7.70
CA ILE A 175 -10.12 9.08 7.68
C ILE A 175 -10.54 10.54 7.50
N SER A 176 -10.26 11.39 8.48
CA SER A 176 -10.61 12.81 8.49
C SER A 176 -9.82 13.62 7.46
N LYS A 177 -8.55 13.24 7.23
CA LYS A 177 -7.67 13.90 6.28
C LYS A 177 -7.10 12.91 5.28
N SER A 178 -7.59 12.99 4.03
CA SER A 178 -6.97 12.26 2.92
C SER A 178 -5.61 12.87 2.60
N ILE A 179 -4.55 12.12 2.90
CA ILE A 179 -3.19 12.39 2.44
C ILE A 179 -3.01 11.46 1.24
N THR A 180 -3.02 11.99 0.02
CA THR A 180 -2.74 11.22 -1.20
C THR A 180 -1.90 12.06 -2.15
N PRO A 181 -0.91 11.46 -2.84
CA PRO A 181 -0.04 12.20 -3.75
C PRO A 181 -0.75 12.61 -5.07
N ILE A 182 -1.92 12.04 -5.36
CA ILE A 182 -2.69 12.29 -6.59
C ILE A 182 -4.17 12.58 -6.27
N THR A 183 -4.93 13.09 -7.23
CA THR A 183 -6.36 13.34 -7.04
C THR A 183 -7.14 12.03 -6.86
N LYS A 184 -8.26 12.07 -6.13
CA LYS A 184 -9.15 10.90 -5.96
C LYS A 184 -9.60 10.29 -7.30
N LYS A 185 -9.80 11.12 -8.33
CA LYS A 185 -10.17 10.67 -9.68
C LYS A 185 -9.03 9.89 -10.33
N GLN A 186 -7.81 10.42 -10.28
CA GLN A 186 -6.62 9.73 -10.80
C GLN A 186 -6.37 8.42 -10.04
N GLU A 187 -6.42 8.45 -8.71
CA GLU A 187 -6.22 7.27 -7.87
C GLU A 187 -7.21 6.16 -8.21
N SER A 188 -8.51 6.49 -8.33
CA SER A 188 -9.52 5.52 -8.73
C SER A 188 -9.27 4.94 -10.12
N GLY A 189 -8.89 5.78 -11.10
CA GLY A 189 -8.59 5.32 -12.46
C GLY A 189 -7.36 4.41 -12.51
N VAL A 190 -6.27 4.83 -11.86
CA VAL A 190 -5.04 4.07 -11.75
C VAL A 190 -5.27 2.75 -11.02
N TYR A 191 -5.96 2.76 -9.88
CA TYR A 191 -6.25 1.55 -9.13
C TYR A 191 -7.03 0.54 -9.97
N ASN A 192 -8.04 1.01 -10.72
CA ASN A 192 -8.81 0.17 -11.63
C ASN A 192 -7.95 -0.39 -12.77
N LEU A 193 -7.10 0.42 -13.39
CA LEU A 193 -6.14 -0.01 -14.41
C LEU A 193 -5.23 -1.12 -13.86
N LEU A 194 -4.50 -0.83 -12.79
CA LEU A 194 -3.55 -1.76 -12.18
C LEU A 194 -4.24 -3.05 -11.75
N SER A 195 -5.44 -2.98 -11.18
CA SER A 195 -6.19 -4.17 -10.75
C SER A 195 -6.65 -5.03 -11.93
N ASN A 196 -7.14 -4.42 -13.02
CA ASN A 196 -7.59 -5.18 -14.19
C ASN A 196 -6.41 -5.82 -14.95
N SER A 197 -5.25 -5.16 -14.95
CA SER A 197 -4.03 -5.67 -15.61
C SER A 197 -3.43 -6.93 -14.97
N VAL A 198 -3.86 -7.30 -13.77
CA VAL A 198 -3.44 -8.55 -13.10
C VAL A 198 -4.28 -9.75 -13.53
N HIS A 199 -5.52 -9.50 -13.98
CA HIS A 199 -6.44 -10.58 -14.32
C HIS A 199 -6.26 -11.04 -15.76
N SER A 200 -6.44 -12.33 -16.00
CA SER A 200 -6.48 -12.94 -17.34
C SER A 200 -7.81 -12.67 -18.09
N TYR A 201 -8.38 -11.48 -17.90
CA TYR A 201 -9.52 -10.97 -18.65
C TYR A 201 -9.05 -10.18 -19.87
N PRO A 202 -9.91 -9.95 -20.88
CA PRO A 202 -9.51 -9.29 -22.13
C PRO A 202 -8.73 -7.98 -21.93
N PHE A 203 -9.12 -7.15 -20.96
CA PHE A 203 -8.41 -5.91 -20.66
C PHE A 203 -6.96 -6.14 -20.22
N GLY A 204 -6.72 -7.06 -19.28
CA GLY A 204 -5.36 -7.39 -18.83
C GLY A 204 -4.53 -8.09 -19.91
N LEU A 205 -5.17 -8.96 -20.71
CA LEU A 205 -4.50 -9.63 -21.84
C LEU A 205 -4.09 -8.65 -22.94
N ASN A 206 -4.87 -7.59 -23.16
CA ASN A 206 -4.54 -6.55 -24.14
C ASN A 206 -3.24 -5.82 -23.81
N ASN A 207 -2.83 -5.74 -22.52
CA ASN A 207 -1.55 -5.16 -22.14
C ASN A 207 -0.35 -5.89 -22.78
N TYR A 208 -0.53 -7.16 -23.20
CA TYR A 208 0.50 -7.98 -23.85
C TYR A 208 0.32 -8.11 -25.36
N SER A 209 -0.74 -7.54 -25.93
CA SER A 209 -1.06 -7.71 -27.35
C SER A 209 -0.38 -6.64 -28.20
N ASN A 210 0.41 -7.08 -29.19
CA ASN A 210 1.00 -6.18 -30.21
C ASN A 210 0.06 -5.95 -31.41
N VAL A 211 -1.13 -6.57 -31.41
CA VAL A 211 -1.91 -6.85 -32.63
C VAL A 211 -3.06 -5.86 -32.83
N TYR A 212 -3.55 -5.21 -31.78
CA TYR A 212 -4.65 -4.26 -31.86
C TYR A 212 -4.15 -2.95 -31.29
N VAL A 213 -3.96 -1.95 -32.18
CA VAL A 213 -3.73 -0.51 -31.92
C VAL A 213 -2.95 -0.25 -30.63
N ARG A 214 -1.66 0.15 -30.69
CA ARG A 214 -0.89 0.56 -29.50
C ARG A 214 -1.71 1.54 -28.66
N ASP A 215 -2.46 1.00 -27.71
CA ASP A 215 -3.23 1.76 -26.76
C ASP A 215 -2.20 2.39 -25.84
N HIS A 216 -2.49 3.57 -25.33
CA HIS A 216 -1.62 4.24 -24.38
C HIS A 216 -1.42 3.41 -23.10
N LEU A 217 -2.17 2.32 -22.95
CA LEU A 217 -2.13 1.32 -21.89
C LEU A 217 -1.49 -0.02 -22.31
N ASP A 218 -0.64 -0.04 -23.34
CA ASP A 218 0.20 -1.21 -23.64
C ASP A 218 1.18 -1.55 -22.49
N ASN A 219 1.99 -2.60 -22.64
CA ASN A 219 2.94 -3.01 -21.60
C ASN A 219 3.92 -1.90 -21.20
N VAL A 220 4.36 -1.05 -22.13
CA VAL A 220 5.28 0.05 -21.88
C VAL A 220 4.57 1.17 -21.11
N GLY A 221 3.36 1.56 -21.53
CA GLY A 221 2.54 2.55 -20.85
C GLY A 221 2.16 2.11 -19.43
N LEU A 222 1.76 0.86 -19.27
CA LEU A 222 1.43 0.28 -17.96
C LEU A 222 2.68 0.22 -17.05
N ALA A 223 3.84 -0.15 -17.58
CA ALA A 223 5.09 -0.13 -16.83
C ALA A 223 5.44 1.29 -16.36
N PHE A 224 5.28 2.29 -17.23
CA PHE A 224 5.51 3.70 -16.90
C PHE A 224 4.59 4.16 -15.76
N ILE A 225 3.28 3.94 -15.92
CA ILE A 225 2.28 4.30 -14.90
C ILE A 225 2.61 3.60 -13.59
N SER A 226 2.94 2.30 -13.63
CA SER A 226 3.24 1.53 -12.43
C SER A 226 4.46 2.07 -11.69
N ILE A 227 5.53 2.42 -12.40
CA ILE A 227 6.75 2.99 -11.80
C ILE A 227 6.46 4.36 -11.21
N GLU A 228 5.79 5.24 -11.94
CA GLU A 228 5.48 6.60 -11.46
C GLU A 228 4.59 6.58 -10.21
N ILE A 229 3.53 5.77 -10.24
CA ILE A 229 2.63 5.57 -9.10
C ILE A 229 3.37 4.92 -7.94
N GLY A 230 4.25 3.96 -8.22
CA GLY A 230 5.14 3.36 -7.22
C GLY A 230 5.98 4.42 -6.51
N ILE A 231 6.60 5.35 -7.24
CA ILE A 231 7.39 6.46 -6.69
C ILE A 231 6.52 7.37 -5.82
N LEU A 232 5.36 7.81 -6.33
CA LEU A 232 4.49 8.77 -5.65
C LEU A 232 3.96 8.22 -4.32
N PHE A 233 3.44 6.99 -4.32
CA PHE A 233 2.90 6.38 -3.10
C PHE A 233 4.00 5.96 -2.13
N LEU A 234 5.12 5.42 -2.62
CA LEU A 234 6.24 5.04 -1.77
C LEU A 234 6.86 6.26 -1.08
N SER A 235 7.10 7.35 -1.82
CA SER A 235 7.64 8.59 -1.24
C SER A 235 6.68 9.22 -0.21
N SER A 236 5.36 9.17 -0.45
CA SER A 236 4.33 9.59 0.51
C SER A 236 4.41 8.79 1.82
N ILE A 237 4.48 7.45 1.73
CA ILE A 237 4.63 6.56 2.90
C ILE A 237 5.89 6.92 3.69
N VAL A 238 7.03 7.07 3.02
CA VAL A 238 8.32 7.39 3.65
C VAL A 238 8.27 8.71 4.40
N LYS A 239 7.69 9.74 3.76
CA LYS A 239 7.56 11.07 4.35
C LYS A 239 6.73 11.03 5.64
N GLU A 240 5.57 10.38 5.62
CA GLU A 240 4.72 10.26 6.80
C GLU A 240 5.36 9.38 7.88
N TYR A 241 6.07 8.32 7.49
CA TYR A 241 6.82 7.48 8.42
C TYR A 241 7.93 8.23 9.14
N LEU A 242 8.73 9.02 8.41
CA LEU A 242 9.79 9.85 9.00
C LEU A 242 9.23 10.97 9.88
N PHE A 243 8.08 11.53 9.51
CA PHE A 243 7.38 12.48 10.37
C PHE A 243 7.01 11.84 11.73
N LEU A 244 6.48 10.62 11.70
CA LEU A 244 6.14 9.87 12.91
C LEU A 244 7.39 9.43 13.69
N ARG A 245 8.47 9.08 13.00
CA ARG A 245 9.71 8.54 13.57
C ARG A 245 10.85 9.58 13.53
N LYS A 246 10.67 10.70 14.24
CA LYS A 246 11.62 11.83 14.25
C LYS A 246 13.09 11.45 14.49
N LYS A 247 13.37 10.46 15.35
CA LYS A 247 14.74 9.95 15.60
C LYS A 247 15.38 9.32 14.36
N LEU A 248 14.58 8.65 13.52
CA LEU A 248 15.06 8.13 12.24
C LEU A 248 15.27 9.26 11.24
N ALA A 249 14.35 10.23 11.21
CA ALA A 249 14.49 11.41 10.36
C ALA A 249 15.75 12.23 10.69
N SER A 250 16.11 12.39 11.97
CA SER A 250 17.35 13.07 12.36
C SER A 250 18.61 12.33 11.94
N ALA A 251 18.53 11.02 11.68
CA ALA A 251 19.66 10.21 11.27
C ALA A 251 19.92 10.25 9.74
N LEU A 252 19.06 10.92 8.97
CA LEU A 252 19.26 11.14 7.54
C LEU A 252 20.02 12.44 7.29
N SER A 253 20.85 12.45 6.24
CA SER A 253 21.54 13.65 5.78
C SER A 253 20.55 14.68 5.20
N ASN A 254 21.01 15.91 5.01
CA ASN A 254 20.16 16.95 4.42
C ASN A 254 19.88 16.66 2.94
N GLU A 255 20.84 16.08 2.24
CA GLU A 255 20.74 15.62 0.86
C GLU A 255 19.64 14.56 0.74
N GLU A 256 19.66 13.53 1.59
CA GLU A 256 18.65 12.46 1.58
C GLU A 256 17.23 13.00 1.83
N LYS A 257 17.09 13.98 2.71
CA LYS A 257 15.80 14.65 2.96
C LYS A 257 15.35 15.47 1.76
N SER A 258 16.27 16.20 1.11
CA SER A 258 15.97 16.96 -0.10
C SER A 258 15.54 16.04 -1.23
N GLU A 259 16.24 14.92 -1.41
CA GLU A 259 15.93 13.94 -2.45
C GLU A 259 14.52 13.35 -2.28
N ILE A 260 14.12 12.94 -1.07
CA ILE A 260 12.75 12.46 -0.81
C ILE A 260 11.71 13.54 -1.20
N LEU A 261 11.98 14.81 -0.85
CA LEU A 261 11.08 15.92 -1.14
C LEU A 261 11.03 16.28 -2.63
N GLU A 262 12.13 16.18 -3.35
CA GLU A 262 12.19 16.43 -4.79
C GLU A 262 11.49 15.32 -5.56
N ILE A 263 11.80 14.06 -5.25
CA ILE A 263 11.20 12.88 -5.90
C ILE A 263 9.68 12.89 -5.74
N SER A 264 9.16 13.30 -4.58
CA SER A 264 7.72 13.36 -4.30
C SER A 264 6.98 14.54 -4.95
N LYS A 265 7.69 15.59 -5.41
CA LYS A 265 7.08 16.74 -6.11
C LYS A 265 6.91 16.52 -7.60
N ILE A 266 7.75 15.67 -8.17
CA ILE A 266 7.70 15.35 -9.60
C ILE A 266 6.57 14.36 -9.80
N ASN A 267 5.49 14.82 -10.45
CA ASN A 267 4.40 13.98 -10.91
C ASN A 267 4.38 14.02 -12.44
N LEU A 268 4.99 13.02 -13.07
CA LEU A 268 5.00 12.89 -14.53
C LEU A 268 3.73 12.26 -15.09
N LEU A 269 2.80 11.81 -14.23
CA LEU A 269 1.54 11.21 -14.68
C LEU A 269 0.72 12.21 -15.50
N ASP A 270 0.61 13.46 -15.04
CA ASP A 270 -0.18 14.49 -15.72
C ASP A 270 0.44 14.86 -17.07
N SER A 271 1.75 15.08 -17.11
CA SER A 271 2.47 15.35 -18.36
C SER A 271 2.31 14.20 -19.35
N TRP A 272 2.42 12.95 -18.89
CA TRP A 272 2.26 11.78 -19.75
C TRP A 272 0.83 11.63 -20.26
N MET A 273 -0.19 11.85 -19.42
CA MET A 273 -1.58 11.83 -19.85
C MET A 273 -1.86 12.89 -20.92
N HIS A 274 -1.31 14.09 -20.78
CA HIS A 274 -1.47 15.17 -21.77
C HIS A 274 -0.71 14.93 -23.09
N GLU A 275 0.44 14.26 -23.06
CA GLU A 275 1.19 13.94 -24.29
C GLU A 275 0.58 12.77 -25.08
N LYS A 276 -0.18 11.91 -24.40
CA LYS A 276 -0.69 10.66 -24.95
C LYS A 276 -2.18 10.72 -25.32
N PHE A 277 -2.99 11.54 -24.66
CA PHE A 277 -4.43 11.66 -24.90
C PHE A 277 -4.85 13.10 -25.18
#